data_AF-A0A326G8M5-F1
#
_entry.id   AF-A0A326G8M5-F1
#
_cell.length_a   1.000
_cell.length_b   1.000
_cell.length_c   1.000
_cell.angle_alpha   90.00
_cell.angle_beta   90.00
_cell.angle_gamma   90.00
#
_symmetry.space_group_name_H-M   'P 1'
#
loop_
_entity.id
_entity.type
_entity.pdbx_description
1 polymer ?
#
loop_
_entity_poly.entity_id
_entity_poly.type
_entity_poly.pdbx_seq_one_letter_code
_entity_poly.pdbx_strand_id
1 'polypeptide(L)'
;MNSPRTTLYRDKQNAKLMGVCSGVADYTGVHVFWVRLALIALTFMTGGSTIPFYFLAGLLLNKKPAYLYAEEPAEKKYWQGVRQNPKRTAREIRAKMKDVDRRLAEVETFYVSSNPRLNAEIERLR
;
A
#
# COMPACT_ATOMS: atom_id res chain seq x y z
N MET A 1 9.00 14.42 1.39
CA MET A 1 9.82 13.29 0.88
C MET A 1 8.87 12.19 0.43
N ASN A 2 8.87 11.86 -0.87
CA ASN A 2 8.09 10.72 -1.35
C ASN A 2 8.83 9.44 -0.99
N SER A 3 8.15 8.47 -0.38
CA SER A 3 8.74 7.15 -0.15
C SER A 3 8.94 6.47 -1.50
N PRO A 4 10.01 5.67 -1.70
CA PRO A 4 10.14 4.83 -2.89
C PRO A 4 8.90 3.94 -3.08
N ARG A 5 8.21 3.57 -2.01
CA ARG A 5 6.97 2.81 -2.08
C ARG A 5 5.74 3.65 -2.39
N THR A 6 5.82 4.96 -2.57
CA THR A 6 4.66 5.79 -2.95
C THR A 6 4.85 6.51 -4.28
N THR A 7 5.95 6.28 -4.99
CA THR A 7 6.23 6.90 -6.29
C THR A 7 5.68 6.10 -7.47
N LEU A 8 5.30 6.82 -8.54
CA LEU A 8 4.94 6.22 -9.82
C LEU A 8 6.21 5.75 -10.52
N TYR A 9 6.26 4.45 -10.82
CA TYR A 9 7.34 3.85 -11.59
C TYR A 9 6.83 3.29 -12.91
N ARG A 10 7.73 3.23 -13.88
CA ARG A 10 7.54 2.45 -15.09
C ARG A 10 7.85 0.99 -14.81
N ASP A 11 6.90 0.12 -15.09
CA ASP A 11 7.11 -1.32 -14.94
C ASP A 11 7.55 -1.94 -16.27
N LYS A 12 8.86 -2.23 -16.38
CA LYS A 12 9.46 -2.91 -17.53
C LYS A 12 9.23 -4.42 -17.57
N GLN A 13 9.00 -5.09 -16.43
CA GLN A 13 8.82 -6.54 -16.41
C GLN A 13 7.46 -6.95 -16.99
N ASN A 14 6.40 -6.18 -16.68
CA ASN A 14 5.06 -6.39 -17.24
C ASN A 14 4.77 -5.50 -18.47
N ALA A 15 5.81 -4.96 -19.11
CA ALA A 15 5.68 -4.05 -20.24
C ALA A 15 5.32 -4.78 -21.55
N LYS A 16 4.54 -4.12 -22.41
CA LYS A 16 4.42 -4.48 -23.83
C LYS A 16 5.25 -3.58 -24.76
N LEU A 17 5.37 -2.28 -24.46
CA LEU A 17 6.11 -1.31 -25.28
C LEU A 17 7.12 -0.52 -24.43
N MET A 18 6.64 0.34 -23.53
CA MET A 18 7.51 1.12 -22.64
C MET A 18 7.24 0.86 -21.16
N GLY A 19 6.24 0.07 -20.80
CA GLY A 19 5.92 -0.21 -19.39
C GLY A 19 5.20 0.93 -18.66
N VAL A 20 4.70 1.92 -19.40
CA VAL A 20 3.97 3.08 -18.85
C VAL A 20 2.58 2.64 -18.40
N CYS A 21 1.81 1.93 -19.25
CA CYS A 21 0.48 1.44 -18.87
C CYS A 21 0.51 0.45 -17.70
N SER A 22 1.52 -0.43 -17.64
CA SER A 22 1.72 -1.34 -16.50
C SER A 22 2.11 -0.56 -15.24
N GLY A 23 2.96 0.45 -15.35
CA GLY A 23 3.31 1.34 -14.23
C GLY A 23 2.13 2.14 -13.68
N VAL A 24 1.30 2.69 -14.57
CA VAL A 24 0.07 3.41 -14.20
C VAL A 24 -0.93 2.47 -13.52
N ALA A 25 -1.11 1.26 -14.04
CA ALA A 25 -1.95 0.23 -13.41
C ALA A 25 -1.43 -0.19 -12.03
N ASP A 26 -0.12 -0.43 -11.89
CA ASP A 26 0.52 -0.76 -10.60
C ASP A 26 0.35 0.34 -9.57
N TYR A 27 0.41 1.60 -10.00
CA TYR A 27 0.27 2.76 -9.13
C TYR A 27 -1.19 3.00 -8.72
N THR A 28 -2.11 2.90 -9.68
CA THR A 28 -3.53 3.18 -9.47
C THR A 28 -4.31 1.98 -8.93
N GLY A 29 -3.78 0.76 -9.00
CA GLY A 29 -4.51 -0.46 -8.64
C GLY A 29 -5.58 -0.86 -9.66
N VAL A 30 -5.68 -0.18 -10.80
CA VAL A 30 -6.63 -0.52 -11.89
C VAL A 30 -6.04 -1.61 -12.77
N HIS A 31 -6.89 -2.50 -13.29
CA HIS A 31 -6.45 -3.58 -14.17
C HIS A 31 -5.77 -3.03 -15.45
N VAL A 32 -4.58 -3.54 -15.79
CA VAL A 32 -3.74 -3.07 -16.91
C VAL A 32 -4.49 -3.07 -18.24
N PHE A 33 -5.42 -4.00 -18.44
CA PHE A 33 -6.26 -4.08 -19.64
C PHE A 33 -7.07 -2.80 -19.86
N TRP A 34 -7.75 -2.30 -18.82
CA TRP A 34 -8.55 -1.07 -18.91
C TRP A 34 -7.68 0.15 -19.18
N VAL A 35 -6.50 0.21 -18.58
CA VAL A 35 -5.55 1.31 -18.83
C VAL A 35 -5.07 1.33 -20.28
N ARG A 36 -4.84 0.15 -20.88
CA ARG A 36 -4.50 0.05 -22.31
C ARG A 36 -5.67 0.43 -23.20
N LEU A 37 -6.88 -0.04 -22.88
CA LEU A 37 -8.08 0.29 -23.65
C LEU A 37 -8.36 1.80 -23.63
N ALA A 38 -8.24 2.44 -22.47
CA ALA A 38 -8.37 3.89 -22.33
C ALA A 38 -7.32 4.65 -23.14
N LEU A 39 -6.05 4.18 -23.14
CA LEU A 39 -5.00 4.78 -23.96
C LEU A 39 -5.31 4.66 -25.46
N ILE A 40 -5.79 3.50 -25.92
CA ILE A 40 -6.17 3.27 -27.31
C ILE A 40 -7.34 4.19 -27.69
N ALA A 41 -8.40 4.22 -26.87
CA ALA A 41 -9.55 5.09 -27.08
C ALA A 41 -9.15 6.58 -27.16
N LEU A 42 -8.28 7.04 -26.24
CA LEU A 42 -7.73 8.40 -26.28
C LEU A 42 -6.92 8.65 -27.56
N THR A 43 -6.15 7.67 -28.02
CA THR A 43 -5.36 7.79 -29.25
C THR A 43 -6.27 7.98 -30.47
N PHE A 44 -7.40 7.25 -30.56
CA PHE A 44 -8.38 7.45 -31.63
C PHE A 44 -9.09 8.80 -31.52
N MET A 45 -9.46 9.23 -30.30
CA MET A 45 -10.20 10.47 -30.08
C MET A 45 -9.35 11.72 -30.34
N THR A 46 -8.04 11.68 -30.07
CA THR A 46 -7.11 12.80 -30.23
C THR A 46 -6.30 12.75 -31.53
N GLY A 47 -6.67 11.87 -32.46
CA GLY A 47 -6.02 11.75 -33.78
C GLY A 47 -4.56 11.28 -33.73
N GLY A 48 -4.17 10.51 -32.71
CA GLY A 48 -2.81 9.99 -32.57
C GLY A 48 -1.85 10.85 -31.73
N SER A 49 -2.27 12.05 -31.30
CA SER A 49 -1.42 12.94 -30.49
C SER A 49 -1.04 12.36 -29.11
N THR A 50 -1.77 11.37 -28.61
CA THR A 50 -1.45 10.64 -27.37
C THR A 50 -0.15 9.81 -27.47
N ILE A 51 0.28 9.44 -28.68
CA ILE A 51 1.47 8.61 -28.91
C ILE A 51 2.75 9.30 -28.41
N PRO A 52 3.11 10.53 -28.82
CA PRO A 52 4.31 11.20 -28.30
C PRO A 52 4.26 11.40 -26.78
N PHE A 53 3.09 11.65 -26.19
CA PHE A 53 2.93 11.71 -24.73
C PHE A 53 3.26 10.38 -24.04
N TYR A 54 2.88 9.25 -24.64
CA TYR A 54 3.25 7.93 -24.13
C TYR A 54 4.76 7.70 -24.12
N PHE A 55 5.44 8.10 -25.20
CA PHE A 55 6.91 8.03 -25.29
C PHE A 55 7.57 8.96 -24.26
N LEU A 56 7.08 10.19 -24.14
CA LEU A 56 7.58 11.17 -23.18
C LEU A 56 7.42 10.67 -21.73
N ALA A 57 6.26 10.10 -21.39
CA ALA A 57 6.02 9.47 -20.09
C ALA A 57 6.95 8.26 -19.87
N GLY A 58 7.23 7.48 -20.91
CA GLY A 58 8.17 6.37 -20.85
C GLY A 58 9.62 6.79 -20.60
N LEU A 59 10.01 7.97 -21.06
CA LEU A 59 11.34 8.56 -20.85
C LEU A 59 11.45 9.22 -19.47
N LEU A 60 10.41 9.94 -19.04
CA LEU A 60 10.38 10.66 -17.76
C LEU A 60 10.18 9.74 -16.55
N LEU A 61 9.41 8.65 -16.67
CA LEU A 61 9.18 7.75 -15.54
C LEU A 61 10.44 6.93 -15.22
N ASN A 62 10.84 7.00 -13.96
CA ASN A 62 11.89 6.17 -13.39
C ASN A 62 11.53 4.68 -13.49
N LYS A 63 12.54 3.84 -13.74
CA LYS A 63 12.40 2.39 -13.75
C LYS A 63 12.09 1.89 -12.34
N LYS A 64 11.12 0.99 -12.20
CA LYS A 64 10.84 0.32 -10.93
C LYS A 64 12.09 -0.43 -10.44
N PRO A 65 12.58 -0.18 -9.22
CA PRO A 65 13.75 -0.88 -8.68
C PRO A 65 13.46 -2.36 -8.41
N ALA A 66 14.50 -3.20 -8.51
CA ALA A 66 14.39 -4.66 -8.48
C ALA A 66 13.69 -5.21 -7.22
N TYR A 67 13.94 -4.63 -6.06
CA TYR A 67 13.39 -5.11 -4.78
C TYR A 67 11.86 -4.94 -4.67
N LEU A 68 11.26 -3.98 -5.41
CA LEU A 68 9.80 -3.79 -5.43
C LEU A 68 9.06 -4.85 -6.26
N TYR A 69 9.78 -5.67 -7.02
CA TYR A 69 9.18 -6.77 -7.78
C TYR A 69 8.88 -7.98 -6.89
N ALA A 70 9.76 -8.23 -5.91
CA ALA A 70 9.68 -9.35 -4.97
C ALA A 70 8.61 -9.17 -3.87
N GLU A 71 7.93 -8.02 -3.81
CA GLU A 71 6.89 -7.78 -2.80
C GLU A 71 5.71 -8.75 -2.98
N GLU A 72 5.22 -9.25 -1.84
CA GLU A 72 4.06 -10.13 -1.75
C GLU A 72 2.80 -9.39 -2.26
N PRO A 73 1.83 -10.07 -2.92
CA PRO A 73 0.62 -9.43 -3.44
C PRO A 73 -0.17 -8.62 -2.39
N ALA A 74 -0.16 -9.05 -1.14
CA ALA A 74 -0.81 -8.35 -0.03
C ALA A 74 -0.12 -6.99 0.29
N GLU A 75 1.22 -6.98 0.31
CA GLU A 75 2.00 -5.77 0.56
C GLU A 75 1.82 -4.74 -0.56
N LYS A 76 1.80 -5.20 -1.83
CA LYS A 76 1.53 -4.33 -2.99
C LYS A 76 0.18 -3.60 -2.87
N LYS A 77 -0.88 -4.32 -2.48
CA LYS A 77 -2.23 -3.74 -2.26
C LYS A 77 -2.25 -2.74 -1.11
N TYR A 78 -1.54 -3.03 -0.02
CA TYR A 78 -1.41 -2.09 1.09
C TYR A 78 -0.80 -0.76 0.63
N TRP A 79 0.33 -0.80 -0.08
CA TRP A 79 0.98 0.42 -0.57
C TRP A 79 0.15 1.14 -1.63
N GLN A 80 -0.63 0.43 -2.46
CA GLN A 80 -1.61 1.07 -3.34
C GLN A 80 -2.67 1.86 -2.55
N GLY A 81 -3.21 1.29 -1.47
CA GLY A 81 -4.16 1.97 -0.59
C GLY A 81 -3.57 3.21 0.07
N VAL A 82 -2.32 3.13 0.56
CA VAL A 82 -1.58 4.26 1.14
C VAL A 82 -1.46 5.42 0.14
N ARG A 83 -1.19 5.11 -1.15
CA ARG A 83 -1.08 6.11 -2.22
C ARG A 83 -2.41 6.75 -2.58
N GLN A 84 -3.48 5.95 -2.68
CA GLN A 84 -4.81 6.44 -3.08
C GLN A 84 -5.48 7.31 -2.01
N ASN A 85 -5.41 6.89 -0.74
CA ASN A 85 -6.06 7.61 0.34
C ASN A 85 -5.28 7.47 1.67
N PRO A 86 -4.22 8.28 1.87
CA PRO A 86 -3.37 8.18 3.05
C PRO A 86 -4.13 8.45 4.35
N LYS A 87 -5.16 9.31 4.32
CA LYS A 87 -5.99 9.60 5.50
C LYS A 87 -6.80 8.37 5.93
N ARG A 88 -7.36 7.63 4.98
CA ARG A 88 -8.09 6.38 5.26
C ARG A 88 -7.14 5.33 5.84
N THR A 89 -5.97 5.13 5.22
CA THR A 89 -5.01 4.15 5.71
C THR A 89 -4.49 4.51 7.10
N ALA A 90 -4.20 5.79 7.38
CA ALA A 90 -3.83 6.24 8.73
C ALA A 90 -4.93 5.96 9.77
N ARG A 91 -6.21 6.15 9.40
CA ARG A 91 -7.34 5.82 10.27
C ARG A 91 -7.47 4.32 10.52
N GLU A 92 -7.27 3.49 9.50
CA GLU A 92 -7.27 2.04 9.62
C GLU A 92 -6.13 1.54 10.51
N ILE A 93 -4.93 2.12 10.38
CA ILE A 93 -3.79 1.82 11.26
C ILE A 93 -4.11 2.19 12.71
N ARG A 94 -4.65 3.40 12.96
CA ARG A 94 -5.05 3.81 14.32
C ARG A 94 -6.11 2.90 14.92
N ALA A 95 -7.09 2.47 14.12
CA ALA A 95 -8.12 1.53 14.57
C ALA A 95 -7.52 0.18 14.96
N LYS A 96 -6.57 -0.35 14.16
CA LYS A 96 -5.83 -1.58 14.49
C LYS A 96 -4.98 -1.43 15.75
N MET A 97 -4.29 -0.30 15.90
CA MET A 97 -3.49 -0.02 17.10
C MET A 97 -4.36 -0.03 18.35
N LYS A 98 -5.51 0.67 18.31
CA LYS A 98 -6.48 0.69 19.41
C LYS A 98 -6.99 -0.72 19.77
N ASP A 99 -7.20 -1.59 18.79
CA ASP A 99 -7.62 -2.97 19.06
C ASP A 99 -6.51 -3.80 19.70
N VAL A 100 -5.26 -3.61 19.27
CA VAL A 100 -4.09 -4.23 19.91
C VAL A 100 -3.94 -3.77 21.36
N ASP A 101 -4.07 -2.47 21.61
CA ASP A 101 -4.01 -1.91 22.97
C ASP A 101 -5.10 -2.51 23.87
N ARG A 102 -6.32 -2.66 23.34
CA ARG A 102 -7.43 -3.32 24.07
C ARG A 102 -7.11 -4.76 24.41
N ARG A 103 -6.55 -5.52 23.46
CA ARG A 103 -6.18 -6.93 23.67
C ARG A 103 -5.02 -7.06 24.65
N LEU A 104 -4.08 -6.12 24.62
CA LEU A 104 -2.96 -6.10 25.57
C LEU A 104 -3.46 -5.87 27.00
N ALA A 105 -4.40 -4.94 27.20
CA ALA A 105 -5.00 -4.68 28.50
C ALA A 105 -5.75 -5.91 29.07
N GLU A 106 -6.39 -6.71 28.22
CA GLU A 106 -7.04 -7.96 28.62
C GLU A 106 -6.03 -9.00 29.11
N VAL A 107 -4.91 -9.16 28.40
CA VAL A 107 -3.81 -10.05 28.80
C VAL A 107 -3.14 -9.56 30.09
N GLU A 108 -2.92 -8.25 30.21
CA GLU A 108 -2.40 -7.65 31.44
C GLU A 108 -3.29 -7.94 32.64
N THR A 109 -4.61 -7.80 32.46
CA THR A 109 -5.59 -8.12 33.52
C THR A 109 -5.48 -9.58 33.92
N PHE A 110 -5.38 -10.52 32.97
CA PHE A 110 -5.23 -11.94 33.27
C PHE A 110 -3.96 -12.24 34.11
N TYR A 111 -2.83 -11.61 33.80
CA TYR A 111 -1.59 -11.83 34.55
C TYR A 111 -1.54 -11.11 35.90
N VAL A 112 -1.98 -9.86 35.99
CA VAL A 112 -1.88 -9.04 37.22
C VAL A 112 -2.96 -9.41 38.24
N SER A 113 -4.16 -9.80 37.79
CA SER A 113 -5.24 -10.22 38.70
C SER A 113 -5.10 -11.64 39.24
N SER A 114 -4.06 -12.39 38.86
CA SER A 114 -3.95 -13.81 39.22
C SER A 114 -3.46 -14.08 40.65
N ASN A 115 -3.35 -13.07 41.54
CA ASN A 115 -2.97 -13.32 42.94
C ASN A 115 -3.59 -12.40 44.03
N PRO A 116 -4.93 -12.27 44.10
CA PRO A 116 -5.58 -11.59 45.22
C PRO A 116 -5.38 -12.32 46.56
N ARG A 117 -5.13 -13.64 46.53
CA ARG A 117 -4.85 -14.45 47.74
C ARG A 117 -3.52 -14.08 48.40
N LEU A 118 -2.46 -13.91 47.62
CA LEU A 118 -1.13 -13.52 48.16
C LEU A 118 -1.15 -12.12 48.79
N ASN A 119 -1.82 -11.15 48.16
CA ASN A 119 -1.98 -9.81 48.75
C ASN A 119 -2.81 -9.85 50.05
N ALA A 120 -3.90 -10.63 50.08
CA ALA A 120 -4.73 -10.76 51.27
C ALA A 120 -4.00 -11.45 52.44
N GLU A 121 -3.07 -12.36 52.15
CA GLU A 121 -2.28 -13.07 53.15
C GLU A 121 -1.16 -12.19 53.73
N ILE A 122 -0.55 -11.32 52.91
CA ILE A 122 0.42 -10.30 53.37
C ILE A 122 -0.25 -9.28 54.31
N GLU A 123 -1.45 -8.81 53.99
CA GLU A 123 -2.20 -7.86 54.85
C GLU A 123 -2.59 -8.47 56.19
N ARG A 124 -2.79 -9.80 56.25
CA ARG A 124 -3.17 -10.53 57.47
C ARG A 124 -2.00 -10.81 58.42
N LEU A 125 -0.77 -10.73 57.92
CA LEU A 125 0.48 -10.93 58.67
C LEU A 125 1.12 -9.61 59.14
N ARG A 126 0.48 -8.48 58.84
CA ARG A 126 0.90 -7.14 59.24
C ARG A 126 0.03 -6.62 60.38
#